data_AF-A0A285HVF1-F1
#
_entry.id   AF-A0A285HVF1-F1
#
_cell.length_a   1.000
_cell.length_b   1.000
_cell.length_c   1.000
_cell.angle_alpha   90.00
_cell.angle_beta   90.00
_cell.angle_gamma   90.00
#
_symmetry.space_group_name_H-M   'P 1'
#
loop_
_entity.id
_entity.type
_entity.pdbx_description
1 polymer ?
#
loop_
_entity_poly.entity_id
_entity_poly.type
_entity_poly.pdbx_seq_one_letter_code
_entity_poly.pdbx_strand_id
1 'polypeptide(L)'
;MAKDFGLGIGVAAIIFLAVNGINLFPMVLLGGLGYFLFNSLNKQALGDNFAISNKDDNKVPKVDFADIGGQDSAKNELLEALEFVKSKEEIKKLGIRPLKGLMLSGPPGTGKTLMAKAAANYIDSIFISTSGSEFIEMYAGVGAKRVRKLFKDARDKAKKADKNNAIIFIDEIDVLGGKRGSNSSHMEYDQTLNQLLVELDGISVDDQVNVLVVGATNRIDILDEALLRPGRFDRIVKVDLPDREGREHILKIHTHNKPLAEDVDLEQLAKETFRFSGAQLESLTNEAAIMAMREDAETINRNHFKEAIDKVMMGEKLNRRPNKEELKRVAYHEVGHALLGEIVNPKSVSNITITSRGRALGYVRHNPEDDYYLQTIDYLKNQIAVLVAGSLVEEEILGNRSTGASNDFEKAIEVTKQIIFSGMSKLGVVSKDSLPGKLLHETISEIIAGQEELVRREIKVNSEFIHQVVEILLEEESITGDDFRGLLSKNKESVA
;
A
#
# COMPACT_ATOMS: atom_id res chain seq x y z
N MET A 1 66.08 4.85 -18.62
CA MET A 1 67.03 5.86 -19.16
C MET A 1 66.38 7.22 -19.40
N ALA A 2 65.47 7.42 -20.37
CA ALA A 2 64.90 8.75 -20.61
C ALA A 2 64.03 9.31 -19.46
N LYS A 3 63.25 8.44 -18.78
CA LYS A 3 62.40 8.83 -17.63
C LYS A 3 63.23 9.22 -16.40
N ASP A 4 64.30 8.48 -16.14
CA ASP A 4 65.19 8.72 -14.99
C ASP A 4 66.00 10.01 -15.18
N PHE A 5 66.39 10.29 -16.43
CA PHE A 5 67.08 11.54 -16.79
C PHE A 5 66.16 12.76 -16.66
N GLY A 6 64.90 12.64 -17.07
CA GLY A 6 63.90 13.72 -16.92
C GLY A 6 63.56 14.04 -15.46
N LEU A 7 63.46 13.01 -14.61
CA LEU A 7 63.27 13.18 -13.16
C LEU A 7 64.47 13.88 -12.50
N GLY A 8 65.70 13.52 -12.90
CA GLY A 8 66.92 14.17 -12.42
C GLY A 8 67.00 15.65 -12.77
N ILE A 9 66.67 16.01 -14.02
CA ILE A 9 66.65 17.41 -14.48
C ILE A 9 65.57 18.22 -13.74
N GLY A 10 64.39 17.64 -13.53
CA GLY A 10 63.29 18.29 -12.81
C GLY A 10 63.66 18.61 -11.36
N VAL A 11 64.29 17.67 -10.66
CA VAL A 11 64.73 17.87 -9.27
C VAL A 11 65.87 18.90 -9.18
N ALA A 12 66.83 18.86 -10.11
CA ALA A 12 67.92 19.84 -10.16
C ALA A 12 67.40 21.27 -10.44
N ALA A 13 66.41 21.43 -11.31
CA ALA A 13 65.79 22.72 -11.61
C ALA A 13 65.02 23.29 -10.41
N ILE A 14 64.29 22.45 -9.66
CA ILE A 14 63.57 22.86 -8.46
C ILE A 14 64.56 23.30 -7.36
N ILE A 15 65.66 22.57 -7.16
CA ILE A 15 66.70 22.94 -6.19
C ILE A 15 67.39 24.25 -6.61
N PHE A 16 67.70 24.42 -7.89
CA PHE A 16 68.30 25.66 -8.41
C PHE A 16 67.38 26.88 -8.21
N LEU A 17 66.07 26.72 -8.43
CA LEU A 17 65.09 27.78 -8.19
C LEU A 17 64.93 28.09 -6.68
N ALA A 18 65.08 27.08 -5.80
CA ALA A 18 65.08 27.26 -4.35
C ALA A 18 66.24 28.15 -3.88
N VAL A 19 67.45 27.87 -4.38
CA VAL A 19 68.69 28.57 -4.01
C VAL A 19 68.67 30.04 -4.46
N ASN A 20 67.95 30.35 -5.54
CA ASN A 20 67.76 31.72 -6.04
C ASN A 20 66.64 32.50 -5.32
N GLY A 21 66.10 31.98 -4.21
CA GLY A 21 65.13 32.70 -3.37
C GLY A 21 63.72 32.79 -3.97
N ILE A 22 63.41 31.99 -5.00
CA ILE A 22 62.08 31.95 -5.61
C ILE A 22 61.18 31.03 -4.76
N ASN A 23 60.01 31.53 -4.38
CA ASN A 23 59.07 30.77 -3.55
C ASN A 23 58.50 29.57 -4.33
N LEU A 24 58.92 28.37 -3.97
CA LEU A 24 58.56 27.11 -4.63
C LEU A 24 57.17 26.58 -4.24
N PHE A 25 56.52 27.20 -3.26
CA PHE A 25 55.22 26.75 -2.75
C PHE A 25 54.15 26.58 -3.85
N PRO A 26 53.99 27.50 -4.82
CA PRO A 26 52.98 27.35 -5.88
C PRO A 26 53.25 26.17 -6.82
N MET A 27 54.52 25.87 -7.13
CA MET A 27 54.89 24.76 -8.01
C MET A 27 54.69 23.40 -7.34
N VAL A 28 55.06 23.28 -6.06
CA VAL A 28 54.83 22.05 -5.29
C VAL A 28 53.33 21.81 -5.09
N LEU A 29 52.55 22.88 -4.84
CA LEU A 29 51.10 22.80 -4.70
C LEU A 29 50.42 22.35 -6.01
N LEU A 30 50.82 22.92 -7.17
CA LEU A 30 50.31 22.50 -8.48
C LEU A 30 50.70 21.06 -8.83
N GLY A 31 51.93 20.64 -8.52
CA GLY A 31 52.37 19.26 -8.71
C GLY A 31 51.58 18.27 -7.83
N GLY A 32 51.36 18.63 -6.57
CA GLY A 32 50.55 17.84 -5.63
C GLY A 32 49.07 17.76 -6.05
N LEU A 33 48.49 18.87 -6.51
CA LEU A 33 47.12 18.90 -7.02
C LEU A 33 46.98 18.08 -8.30
N GLY A 34 47.96 18.15 -9.20
CA GLY A 34 48.02 17.34 -10.42
C GLY A 34 48.13 15.83 -10.13
N TYR A 35 48.97 15.44 -9.16
CA TYR A 35 49.07 14.06 -8.70
C TYR A 35 47.77 13.57 -8.04
N PHE A 36 47.13 14.42 -7.22
CA PHE A 36 45.85 14.12 -6.60
C PHE A 36 44.72 13.96 -7.62
N LEU A 37 44.63 14.86 -8.61
CA LEU A 37 43.66 14.76 -9.70
C LEU A 37 43.91 13.55 -10.59
N PHE A 38 45.17 13.23 -10.90
CA PHE A 38 45.52 12.03 -11.66
C PHE A 38 45.13 10.74 -10.92
N ASN A 39 45.38 10.68 -9.59
CA ASN A 39 44.92 9.56 -8.76
C ASN A 39 43.40 9.52 -8.61
N SER A 40 42.73 10.67 -8.57
CA SER A 40 41.26 10.75 -8.47
C SER A 40 40.59 10.30 -9.77
N LEU A 41 41.09 10.75 -10.93
CA LEU A 41 40.59 10.36 -12.24
C LEU A 41 40.90 8.89 -12.58
N ASN A 42 42.07 8.36 -12.23
CA ASN A 42 42.36 6.93 -12.40
C ASN A 42 41.59 6.03 -11.44
N LYS A 43 41.22 6.51 -10.24
CA LYS A 43 40.28 5.78 -9.36
C LYS A 43 38.84 5.80 -9.86
N GLN A 44 38.48 6.74 -10.74
CA GLN A 44 37.14 6.84 -11.31
C GLN A 44 37.01 6.16 -12.69
N ALA A 45 38.13 5.85 -13.36
CA ALA A 45 38.17 5.25 -14.71
C ALA A 45 38.54 3.75 -14.75
N LEU A 46 38.81 3.11 -13.61
CA LEU A 46 38.96 1.65 -13.50
C LEU A 46 37.83 1.08 -12.64
N GLY A 47 36.97 0.29 -13.30
CA GLY A 47 35.90 -0.45 -12.65
C GLY A 47 36.37 -1.44 -11.60
N ASP A 48 35.39 -2.00 -10.90
CA ASP A 48 35.47 -2.86 -9.72
C ASP A 48 35.78 -2.13 -8.41
N ASN A 49 34.73 -1.55 -7.82
CA ASN A 49 34.40 -1.64 -6.39
C ASN A 49 33.16 -0.79 -6.02
N PHE A 50 32.09 -0.88 -6.81
CA PHE A 50 30.76 -0.72 -6.24
C PHE A 50 30.24 -2.11 -5.97
N ALA A 51 30.55 -2.58 -4.76
CA ALA A 51 29.79 -3.64 -4.14
C ALA A 51 28.32 -3.24 -4.31
N ILE A 52 27.57 -4.09 -5.03
CA ILE A 52 26.16 -4.29 -4.72
C ILE A 52 26.10 -4.29 -3.21
N SER A 53 25.25 -3.45 -2.61
CA SER A 53 24.93 -3.53 -1.20
C SER A 53 24.74 -5.02 -0.88
N ASN A 54 25.79 -5.64 -0.34
CA ASN A 54 25.71 -6.92 0.32
C ASN A 54 24.97 -6.54 1.60
N LYS A 55 23.65 -6.37 1.48
CA LYS A 55 22.77 -6.81 2.54
C LYS A 55 23.20 -8.23 2.79
N ASP A 56 23.86 -8.34 3.93
CA ASP A 56 24.44 -9.49 4.60
C ASP A 56 23.90 -10.84 4.12
N ASP A 57 24.81 -11.83 4.06
CA ASP A 57 24.54 -13.25 4.23
C ASP A 57 23.07 -13.59 4.48
N ASN A 58 22.30 -13.72 3.40
CA ASN A 58 20.89 -14.06 3.45
C ASN A 58 20.73 -15.51 3.93
N LYS A 59 20.79 -15.74 5.23
CA LYS A 59 19.78 -16.57 5.88
C LYS A 59 18.46 -15.85 5.63
N VAL A 60 17.84 -16.12 4.48
CA VAL A 60 16.44 -15.79 4.23
C VAL A 60 15.69 -16.24 5.48
N PRO A 61 14.95 -15.37 6.20
CA PRO A 61 14.05 -15.84 7.24
C PRO A 61 13.22 -16.94 6.59
N LYS A 62 13.22 -18.15 7.16
CA LYS A 62 12.39 -19.25 6.66
C LYS A 62 10.95 -18.84 6.92
N VAL A 63 10.38 -18.10 5.98
CA VAL A 63 8.97 -17.75 5.95
C VAL A 63 8.31 -18.90 5.23
N ASP A 64 7.37 -19.56 5.91
CA ASP A 64 6.54 -20.58 5.30
C ASP A 64 5.17 -20.00 4.94
N PHE A 65 4.42 -20.71 4.09
CA PHE A 65 3.05 -20.32 3.76
C PHE A 65 2.12 -20.29 4.98
N ALA A 66 2.49 -21.00 6.06
CA ALA A 66 1.81 -20.98 7.35
C ALA A 66 1.99 -19.65 8.10
N ASP A 67 3.09 -18.93 7.85
CA ASP A 67 3.38 -17.62 8.49
C ASP A 67 2.66 -16.45 7.78
N ILE A 68 1.88 -16.75 6.73
CA ILE A 68 1.11 -15.77 5.97
C ILE A 68 -0.36 -15.96 6.34
N GLY A 69 -0.98 -14.97 6.99
CA GLY A 69 -2.41 -15.03 7.32
C GLY A 69 -3.31 -14.69 6.12
N GLY A 70 -4.45 -15.38 6.00
CA GLY A 70 -5.44 -15.18 4.93
C GLY A 70 -4.95 -15.52 3.53
N GLN A 71 -5.62 -14.99 2.49
CA GLN A 71 -5.25 -15.13 1.08
C GLN A 71 -5.24 -16.57 0.55
N ASP A 72 -6.12 -17.44 1.03
CA ASP A 72 -6.04 -18.88 0.72
C ASP A 72 -6.18 -19.18 -0.77
N SER A 73 -7.01 -18.41 -1.50
CA SER A 73 -7.10 -18.51 -2.96
C SER A 73 -5.75 -18.20 -3.62
N ALA A 74 -5.08 -17.12 -3.23
CA ALA A 74 -3.80 -16.72 -3.81
C ALA A 74 -2.68 -17.71 -3.45
N LYS A 75 -2.70 -18.23 -2.21
CA LYS A 75 -1.76 -19.28 -1.78
C LYS A 75 -1.94 -20.55 -2.58
N ASN A 76 -3.17 -21.02 -2.76
CA ASN A 76 -3.46 -22.24 -3.51
C ASN A 76 -3.02 -22.11 -4.98
N GLU A 77 -3.34 -20.99 -5.64
CA GLU A 77 -2.92 -20.73 -7.02
C GLU A 77 -1.39 -20.67 -7.14
N LEU A 78 -0.71 -20.04 -6.18
CA LEU A 78 0.74 -19.99 -6.14
C LEU A 78 1.34 -21.37 -5.86
N LEU A 79 0.78 -22.17 -4.95
CA LEU A 79 1.25 -23.53 -4.66
C LEU A 79 1.11 -24.43 -5.89
N GLU A 80 -0.02 -24.38 -6.59
CA GLU A 80 -0.22 -25.10 -7.85
C GLU A 80 0.85 -24.71 -8.88
N ALA A 81 1.09 -23.40 -9.05
CA ALA A 81 2.12 -22.90 -9.95
C ALA A 81 3.54 -23.40 -9.57
N LEU A 82 3.85 -23.50 -8.28
CA LEU A 82 5.14 -23.98 -7.78
C LEU A 82 5.30 -25.50 -7.87
N GLU A 83 4.21 -26.27 -7.80
CA GLU A 83 4.23 -27.72 -8.02
C GLU A 83 4.68 -28.07 -9.44
N PHE A 84 4.27 -27.27 -10.44
CA PHE A 84 4.80 -27.37 -11.80
C PHE A 84 6.33 -27.17 -11.81
N VAL A 85 6.84 -26.17 -11.09
CA VAL A 85 8.30 -25.91 -11.04
C VAL A 85 9.07 -27.07 -10.39
N LYS A 86 8.51 -27.73 -9.37
CA LYS A 86 9.12 -28.93 -8.76
C LYS A 86 9.10 -30.14 -9.69
N SER A 87 8.04 -30.32 -10.46
CA SER A 87 7.77 -31.55 -11.23
C SER A 87 8.39 -31.53 -12.64
N LYS A 88 9.66 -31.14 -12.73
CA LYS A 88 10.37 -30.93 -14.01
C LYS A 88 10.36 -32.15 -14.94
N GLU A 89 10.52 -33.35 -14.39
CA GLU A 89 10.54 -34.59 -15.19
C GLU A 89 9.18 -34.90 -15.80
N GLU A 90 8.11 -34.71 -15.04
CA GLU A 90 6.74 -34.93 -15.51
C GLU A 90 6.34 -33.89 -16.57
N ILE A 91 6.71 -32.63 -16.36
CA ILE A 91 6.52 -31.55 -17.35
C ILE A 91 7.22 -31.91 -18.66
N LYS A 92 8.47 -32.36 -18.60
CA LYS A 92 9.23 -32.75 -19.80
C LYS A 92 8.62 -33.96 -20.48
N LYS A 93 8.14 -34.94 -19.71
CA LYS A 93 7.48 -36.15 -20.24
C LYS A 93 6.15 -35.86 -20.93
N LEU A 94 5.36 -34.94 -20.39
CA LEU A 94 4.05 -34.56 -20.92
C LEU A 94 4.12 -33.44 -21.97
N GLY A 95 5.30 -32.89 -22.24
CA GLY A 95 5.48 -31.78 -23.17
C GLY A 95 4.83 -30.49 -22.70
N ILE A 96 4.64 -30.33 -21.38
CA ILE A 96 4.07 -29.12 -20.79
C ILE A 96 5.11 -28.00 -20.92
N ARG A 97 4.67 -26.81 -21.32
CA ARG A 97 5.55 -25.64 -21.35
C ARG A 97 5.94 -25.25 -19.91
N PRO A 98 7.23 -25.05 -19.60
CA PRO A 98 7.65 -24.68 -18.26
C PRO A 98 7.10 -23.31 -17.85
N LEU A 99 6.83 -23.17 -16.55
CA LEU A 99 6.51 -21.88 -15.96
C LEU A 99 7.80 -21.08 -15.78
N LYS A 100 7.94 -19.99 -16.55
CA LYS A 100 9.13 -19.13 -16.51
C LYS A 100 8.95 -17.90 -15.61
N GLY A 101 7.73 -17.36 -15.58
CA GLY A 101 7.41 -16.17 -14.81
C GLY A 101 6.02 -16.23 -14.17
N LEU A 102 5.93 -15.64 -12.98
CA LEU A 102 4.72 -15.48 -12.20
C LEU A 102 4.57 -14.01 -11.75
N MET A 103 3.38 -13.45 -11.88
CA MET A 103 3.08 -12.08 -11.47
C MET A 103 2.19 -12.10 -10.22
N LEU A 104 2.61 -11.37 -9.18
CA LEU A 104 1.81 -11.09 -7.99
C LEU A 104 1.21 -9.69 -8.13
N SER A 105 -0.11 -9.60 -8.23
CA SER A 105 -0.82 -8.34 -8.42
C SER A 105 -1.75 -8.06 -7.25
N GLY A 106 -1.74 -6.85 -6.70
CA GLY A 106 -2.73 -6.45 -5.71
C GLY A 106 -2.31 -5.22 -4.92
N PRO A 107 -3.17 -4.72 -4.01
CA PRO A 107 -2.90 -3.50 -3.24
C PRO A 107 -1.57 -3.55 -2.44
N PRO A 108 -0.99 -2.39 -2.08
CA PRO A 108 0.19 -2.37 -1.23
C PRO A 108 -0.10 -2.99 0.15
N GLY A 109 0.91 -3.61 0.76
CA GLY A 109 0.79 -4.16 2.12
C GLY A 109 0.03 -5.49 2.24
N THR A 110 -0.32 -6.16 1.14
CA THR A 110 -1.03 -7.45 1.16
C THR A 110 -0.13 -8.69 1.23
N GLY A 111 1.19 -8.50 1.42
CA GLY A 111 2.12 -9.61 1.62
C GLY A 111 2.71 -10.24 0.35
N LYS A 112 2.67 -9.56 -0.81
CA LYS A 112 3.28 -10.04 -2.08
C LYS A 112 4.74 -10.49 -1.89
N THR A 113 5.57 -9.68 -1.22
CA THR A 113 6.97 -10.01 -0.95
C THR A 113 7.12 -11.19 0.02
N LEU A 114 6.19 -11.35 0.98
CA LEU A 114 6.17 -12.51 1.88
C LEU A 114 5.81 -13.79 1.12
N MET A 115 4.81 -13.74 0.22
CA MET A 115 4.46 -14.86 -0.65
C MET A 115 5.61 -15.30 -1.54
N ALA A 116 6.36 -14.35 -2.11
CA ALA A 116 7.54 -14.67 -2.93
C ALA A 116 8.66 -15.34 -2.11
N LYS A 117 8.86 -14.93 -0.84
CA LYS A 117 9.81 -15.58 0.08
C LYS A 117 9.34 -16.99 0.45
N ALA A 118 8.06 -17.17 0.76
CA ALA A 118 7.47 -18.47 1.06
C ALA A 118 7.55 -19.43 -0.14
N ALA A 119 7.30 -18.91 -1.36
CA ALA A 119 7.50 -19.65 -2.59
C ALA A 119 8.94 -20.16 -2.74
N ALA A 120 9.92 -19.30 -2.44
CA ALA A 120 11.33 -19.65 -2.53
C ALA A 120 11.73 -20.76 -1.54
N ASN A 121 11.18 -20.72 -0.32
CA ASN A 121 11.38 -21.76 0.68
C ASN A 121 10.70 -23.07 0.25
N TYR A 122 9.47 -22.99 -0.26
CA TYR A 122 8.70 -24.15 -0.69
C TYR A 122 9.40 -24.97 -1.78
N ILE A 123 10.00 -24.34 -2.79
CA ILE A 123 10.71 -25.04 -3.88
C ILE A 123 12.21 -25.25 -3.62
N ASP A 124 12.68 -24.99 -2.40
CA ASP A 124 14.09 -25.02 -2.01
C ASP A 124 15.00 -24.31 -3.03
N SER A 125 14.73 -23.02 -3.23
CA SER A 125 15.47 -22.19 -4.18
C SER A 125 16.41 -21.20 -3.49
N ILE A 126 17.33 -20.63 -4.26
CA ILE A 126 17.96 -19.34 -3.90
C ILE A 126 16.98 -18.22 -4.20
N PHE A 127 16.79 -17.29 -3.26
CA PHE A 127 15.98 -16.10 -3.45
C PHE A 127 16.85 -14.87 -3.68
N ILE A 128 16.61 -14.15 -4.78
CA ILE A 128 17.24 -12.86 -5.09
C ILE A 128 16.14 -11.85 -5.30
N SER A 129 16.14 -10.78 -4.50
CA SER A 129 15.21 -9.67 -4.64
C SER A 129 15.89 -8.43 -5.20
N THR A 130 15.19 -7.71 -6.07
CA THR A 130 15.57 -6.41 -6.63
C THR A 130 14.31 -5.56 -6.78
N SER A 131 14.40 -4.23 -6.61
CA SER A 131 13.32 -3.33 -7.03
C SER A 131 13.44 -3.02 -8.52
N GLY A 132 12.31 -2.83 -9.21
CA GLY A 132 12.24 -2.38 -10.60
C GLY A 132 12.91 -1.02 -10.80
N SER A 133 12.86 -0.16 -9.78
CA SER A 133 13.53 1.15 -9.79
C SER A 133 15.06 1.05 -9.88
N GLU A 134 15.66 -0.05 -9.43
CA GLU A 134 17.12 -0.27 -9.49
C GLU A 134 17.64 -0.44 -10.93
N PHE A 135 16.76 -0.59 -11.92
CA PHE A 135 17.18 -0.71 -13.32
C PHE A 135 17.05 0.61 -14.09
N ILE A 136 16.46 1.64 -13.48
CA ILE A 136 16.36 2.97 -14.07
C ILE A 136 17.64 3.76 -13.78
N GLU A 137 18.31 4.21 -14.83
CA GLU A 137 19.54 4.99 -14.75
C GLU A 137 19.57 6.07 -15.84
N MET A 138 20.36 7.13 -15.64
CA MET A 138 20.55 8.20 -16.63
C MET A 138 21.42 7.77 -17.81
N TYR A 139 22.20 6.69 -17.66
CA TYR A 139 23.19 6.27 -18.65
C TYR A 139 22.69 5.12 -19.52
N ALA A 140 22.94 5.28 -20.82
CA ALA A 140 22.43 4.36 -21.81
C ALA A 140 22.92 2.91 -21.64
N GLY A 141 21.98 1.97 -21.62
CA GLY A 141 22.28 0.53 -21.58
C GLY A 141 22.77 -0.01 -20.22
N VAL A 142 22.83 0.82 -19.17
CA VAL A 142 23.19 0.35 -17.82
C VAL A 142 22.12 -0.58 -17.25
N GLY A 143 20.83 -0.25 -17.43
CA GLY A 143 19.71 -1.09 -17.01
C GLY A 143 19.76 -2.48 -17.64
N ALA A 144 19.93 -2.57 -18.96
CA ALA A 144 20.09 -3.84 -19.68
C ALA A 144 21.31 -4.67 -19.17
N LYS A 145 22.43 -4.03 -18.85
CA LYS A 145 23.59 -4.73 -18.26
C LYS A 145 23.27 -5.29 -16.87
N ARG A 146 22.53 -4.54 -16.03
CA ARG A 146 22.08 -5.00 -14.71
C ARG A 146 21.15 -6.20 -14.81
N VAL A 147 20.21 -6.20 -15.76
CA VAL A 147 19.32 -7.35 -16.03
C VAL A 147 20.15 -8.60 -16.37
N ARG A 148 21.09 -8.54 -17.31
CA ARG A 148 21.96 -9.68 -17.64
C ARG A 148 22.75 -10.19 -16.42
N LYS A 149 23.28 -9.25 -15.64
CA LYS A 149 24.03 -9.57 -14.41
C LYS A 149 23.14 -10.27 -13.38
N LEU A 150 21.91 -9.80 -13.17
CA LEU A 150 20.95 -10.39 -12.23
C LEU A 150 20.71 -11.88 -12.52
N PHE A 151 20.41 -12.22 -13.78
CA PHE A 151 20.17 -13.61 -14.18
C PHE A 151 21.42 -14.48 -14.08
N LYS A 152 22.59 -13.92 -14.41
CA LYS A 152 23.87 -14.62 -14.22
C LYS A 152 24.14 -14.88 -12.74
N ASP A 153 24.02 -13.87 -11.89
CA ASP A 153 24.26 -13.97 -10.45
C ASP A 153 23.28 -14.96 -9.81
N ALA A 154 22.03 -15.04 -10.28
CA ALA A 154 21.06 -16.05 -9.84
C ALA A 154 21.51 -17.48 -10.12
N ARG A 155 21.94 -17.75 -11.36
CA ARG A 155 22.46 -19.06 -11.76
C ARG A 155 23.74 -19.42 -10.99
N ASP A 156 24.66 -18.48 -10.86
CA ASP A 156 25.94 -18.70 -10.19
C ASP A 156 25.77 -18.95 -8.68
N LYS A 157 24.86 -18.22 -8.01
CA LYS A 157 24.55 -18.43 -6.59
C LYS A 157 23.85 -19.77 -6.35
N ALA A 158 22.90 -20.16 -7.20
CA ALA A 158 22.23 -21.45 -7.09
C ALA A 158 23.24 -22.62 -7.21
N LYS A 159 24.14 -22.56 -8.20
CA LYS A 159 25.22 -23.56 -8.36
C LYS A 159 26.15 -23.63 -7.15
N LYS A 160 26.55 -22.48 -6.60
CA LYS A 160 27.42 -22.43 -5.41
C LYS A 160 26.75 -23.00 -4.16
N ALA A 161 25.43 -22.89 -4.07
CA ALA A 161 24.64 -23.41 -2.96
C ALA A 161 24.11 -24.83 -3.18
N ASP A 162 24.56 -25.51 -4.25
CA ASP A 162 24.09 -26.85 -4.66
C ASP A 162 22.57 -26.95 -4.80
N LYS A 163 21.94 -25.86 -5.28
CA LYS A 163 20.49 -25.79 -5.53
C LYS A 163 20.20 -25.81 -7.02
N ASN A 164 19.15 -26.54 -7.40
CA ASN A 164 18.69 -26.64 -8.78
C ASN A 164 17.67 -25.55 -9.17
N ASN A 165 17.22 -24.75 -8.20
CA ASN A 165 16.19 -23.72 -8.41
C ASN A 165 16.68 -22.34 -7.92
N ALA A 166 16.31 -21.30 -8.67
CA ALA A 166 16.53 -19.91 -8.31
C ALA A 166 15.26 -19.09 -8.57
N ILE A 167 14.85 -18.29 -7.59
CA ILE A 167 13.79 -17.28 -7.74
C ILE A 167 14.43 -15.90 -7.84
N ILE A 168 14.08 -15.19 -8.92
CA ILE A 168 14.36 -13.77 -9.08
C ILE A 168 13.07 -13.01 -8.81
N PHE A 169 13.01 -12.29 -7.69
CA PHE A 169 11.90 -11.44 -7.32
C PHE A 169 12.15 -9.99 -7.73
N ILE A 170 11.28 -9.44 -8.57
CA ILE A 170 11.32 -8.04 -9.02
C ILE A 170 10.10 -7.32 -8.43
N ASP A 171 10.32 -6.51 -7.41
CA ASP A 171 9.27 -5.65 -6.84
C ASP A 171 9.04 -4.42 -7.72
N GLU A 172 7.85 -3.83 -7.69
CA GLU A 172 7.49 -2.65 -8.49
C GLU A 172 7.84 -2.81 -9.98
N ILE A 173 7.53 -3.96 -10.57
CA ILE A 173 7.88 -4.25 -11.97
C ILE A 173 7.20 -3.29 -12.96
N ASP A 174 6.13 -2.61 -12.57
CA ASP A 174 5.47 -1.55 -13.33
C ASP A 174 6.36 -0.34 -13.61
N VAL A 175 7.38 -0.13 -12.78
CA VAL A 175 8.41 0.89 -13.01
C VAL A 175 9.24 0.56 -14.27
N LEU A 176 9.37 -0.73 -14.62
CA LEU A 176 10.03 -1.19 -15.84
C LEU A 176 9.08 -1.46 -16.99
N GLY A 177 7.85 -1.86 -16.67
CA GLY A 177 6.86 -2.38 -17.62
C GLY A 177 5.76 -1.41 -17.98
N GLY A 178 5.82 -0.12 -17.63
CA GLY A 178 4.74 0.83 -17.89
C GLY A 178 4.37 1.00 -19.37
N LYS A 179 3.07 1.08 -19.68
CA LYS A 179 2.53 1.34 -21.03
C LYS A 179 3.13 2.60 -21.63
N ARG A 180 3.55 2.49 -22.89
CA ARG A 180 4.25 3.51 -23.67
C ARG A 180 3.49 4.86 -23.67
N GLY A 181 4.18 5.92 -23.29
CA GLY A 181 3.75 7.32 -23.48
C GLY A 181 4.54 8.00 -24.60
N SER A 182 3.96 9.02 -25.23
CA SER A 182 4.50 9.72 -26.41
C SER A 182 5.64 10.72 -26.10
N ASN A 183 6.56 10.40 -25.18
CA ASN A 183 7.65 11.28 -24.78
C ASN A 183 9.04 10.66 -25.04
N SER A 184 9.96 11.45 -25.57
CA SER A 184 11.30 11.04 -26.04
C SER A 184 12.27 10.57 -24.94
N SER A 185 11.85 10.56 -23.67
CA SER A 185 12.61 10.05 -22.52
C SER A 185 12.49 8.52 -22.30
N HIS A 186 11.85 7.78 -23.21
CA HIS A 186 11.51 6.36 -23.05
C HIS A 186 12.51 5.34 -23.62
N MET A 187 13.56 5.74 -24.35
CA MET A 187 14.45 4.77 -25.03
C MET A 187 15.20 3.82 -24.06
N GLU A 188 15.59 4.30 -22.88
CA GLU A 188 16.32 3.49 -21.88
C GLU A 188 15.44 2.45 -21.18
N TYR A 189 14.20 2.85 -20.91
CA TYR A 189 13.17 1.97 -20.36
C TYR A 189 12.93 0.82 -21.33
N ASP A 190 12.74 1.14 -22.61
CA ASP A 190 12.51 0.14 -23.66
C ASP A 190 13.69 -0.83 -23.78
N GLN A 191 14.93 -0.34 -23.74
CA GLN A 191 16.10 -1.21 -23.85
C GLN A 191 16.19 -2.18 -22.66
N THR A 192 15.90 -1.70 -21.45
CA THR A 192 15.95 -2.49 -20.22
C THR A 192 14.82 -3.52 -20.18
N LEU A 193 13.60 -3.11 -20.52
CA LEU A 193 12.43 -3.99 -20.63
C LEU A 193 12.66 -5.07 -21.68
N ASN A 194 13.10 -4.70 -22.88
CA ASN A 194 13.40 -5.67 -23.93
C ASN A 194 14.49 -6.66 -23.50
N GLN A 195 15.50 -6.22 -22.75
CA GLN A 195 16.51 -7.14 -22.22
C GLN A 195 15.91 -8.12 -21.20
N LEU A 196 14.98 -7.69 -20.35
CA LEU A 196 14.26 -8.58 -19.43
C LEU A 196 13.44 -9.62 -20.21
N LEU A 197 12.76 -9.20 -21.27
CA LEU A 197 12.02 -10.11 -22.16
C LEU A 197 12.93 -11.14 -22.81
N VAL A 198 14.12 -10.72 -23.27
CA VAL A 198 15.13 -11.63 -23.85
C VAL A 198 15.63 -12.65 -22.84
N GLU A 199 15.90 -12.24 -21.59
CA GLU A 199 16.31 -13.19 -20.54
C GLU A 199 15.18 -14.17 -20.19
N LEU A 200 13.92 -13.71 -20.09
CA LEU A 200 12.76 -14.56 -19.87
C LEU A 200 12.56 -15.58 -20.99
N ASP A 201 12.60 -15.12 -22.24
CA ASP A 201 12.43 -15.98 -23.42
C ASP A 201 13.59 -17.00 -23.50
N GLY A 202 14.78 -16.62 -23.06
CA GLY A 202 15.99 -17.45 -23.01
C GLY A 202 16.04 -18.54 -21.93
N ILE A 203 15.13 -18.54 -20.94
CA ILE A 203 15.06 -19.62 -19.92
C ILE A 203 14.64 -20.93 -20.61
N SER A 204 15.44 -21.99 -20.41
CA SER A 204 15.17 -23.32 -20.97
C SER A 204 14.94 -24.37 -19.87
N VAL A 205 14.15 -25.40 -20.17
CA VAL A 205 13.98 -26.58 -19.29
C VAL A 205 15.29 -27.37 -19.19
N ASP A 206 16.14 -27.32 -20.21
CA ASP A 206 17.40 -28.07 -20.21
C ASP A 206 18.51 -27.38 -19.40
N ASP A 207 18.24 -26.20 -18.85
CA ASP A 207 19.18 -25.51 -17.98
C ASP A 207 19.41 -26.31 -16.68
N GLN A 208 20.67 -26.29 -16.22
CA GLN A 208 21.06 -26.93 -14.95
C GLN A 208 20.35 -26.29 -13.75
N VAL A 209 20.10 -24.98 -13.82
CA VAL A 209 19.39 -24.22 -12.79
C VAL A 209 18.09 -23.71 -13.38
N ASN A 210 16.96 -24.10 -12.79
CA ASN A 210 15.65 -23.58 -13.14
C ASN A 210 15.49 -22.19 -12.53
N VAL A 211 15.35 -21.18 -13.39
CA VAL A 211 15.08 -19.80 -12.96
C VAL A 211 13.59 -19.53 -13.08
N LEU A 212 12.96 -19.16 -11.97
CA LEU A 212 11.60 -18.64 -11.93
C LEU A 212 11.65 -17.15 -11.63
N VAL A 213 11.03 -16.33 -12.48
CA VAL A 213 10.95 -14.88 -12.27
C VAL A 213 9.61 -14.53 -11.65
N VAL A 214 9.62 -13.93 -10.46
CA VAL A 214 8.41 -13.48 -9.76
C VAL A 214 8.37 -11.96 -9.79
N GLY A 215 7.41 -11.38 -10.52
CA GLY A 215 7.17 -9.95 -10.54
C GLY A 215 6.11 -9.58 -9.51
N ALA A 216 6.24 -8.43 -8.84
CA ALA A 216 5.17 -7.86 -8.03
C ALA A 216 4.79 -6.47 -8.54
N THR A 217 3.49 -6.18 -8.57
CA THR A 217 2.99 -4.84 -8.89
C THR A 217 1.71 -4.53 -8.10
N ASN A 218 1.48 -3.23 -7.88
CA ASN A 218 0.20 -2.73 -7.40
C ASN A 218 -0.78 -2.39 -8.53
N ARG A 219 -0.29 -2.31 -9.77
CA ARG A 219 -1.02 -1.79 -10.93
C ARG A 219 -0.76 -2.63 -12.17
N ILE A 220 -1.50 -3.73 -12.29
CA ILE A 220 -1.41 -4.58 -13.47
C ILE A 220 -1.95 -3.90 -14.75
N ASP A 221 -2.85 -2.92 -14.60
CA ASP A 221 -3.49 -2.17 -15.68
C ASP A 221 -2.52 -1.35 -16.54
N ILE A 222 -1.42 -0.90 -15.94
CA ILE A 222 -0.40 -0.08 -16.61
C ILE A 222 0.74 -0.91 -17.19
N LEU A 223 0.78 -2.23 -17.02
CA LEU A 223 1.84 -3.06 -17.57
C LEU A 223 1.73 -3.21 -19.10
N ASP A 224 2.87 -3.30 -19.77
CA ASP A 224 3.00 -3.63 -21.18
C ASP A 224 2.52 -5.06 -21.39
N GLU A 225 1.58 -5.23 -22.32
CA GLU A 225 1.01 -6.54 -22.68
C GLU A 225 2.10 -7.54 -23.10
N ALA A 226 3.25 -7.07 -23.59
CA ALA A 226 4.39 -7.91 -23.91
C ALA A 226 4.87 -8.74 -22.71
N LEU A 227 4.80 -8.21 -21.48
CA LEU A 227 5.18 -8.97 -20.26
C LEU A 227 4.18 -10.08 -19.95
N LEU A 228 2.90 -9.85 -20.22
CA LEU A 228 1.79 -10.75 -19.91
C LEU A 228 1.54 -11.81 -21.00
N ARG A 229 2.37 -11.82 -22.07
CA ARG A 229 2.24 -12.80 -23.14
C ARG A 229 2.66 -14.20 -22.66
N PRO A 230 1.97 -15.25 -23.14
CA PRO A 230 2.38 -16.63 -22.88
C PRO A 230 3.86 -16.88 -23.26
N GLY A 231 4.63 -17.46 -22.34
CA GLY A 231 6.08 -17.67 -22.40
C GLY A 231 6.86 -16.76 -21.46
N ARG A 232 6.21 -15.85 -20.74
CA ARG A 232 6.82 -14.83 -19.87
C ARG A 232 6.15 -14.88 -18.51
N PHE A 233 5.29 -13.92 -18.16
CA PHE A 233 4.47 -13.97 -16.96
C PHE A 233 3.15 -14.70 -17.25
N ASP A 234 3.21 -16.03 -17.22
CA ASP A 234 2.11 -16.93 -17.64
C ASP A 234 1.02 -17.12 -16.59
N ARG A 235 1.36 -16.80 -15.34
CA ARG A 235 0.48 -16.92 -14.19
C ARG A 235 0.41 -15.58 -13.49
N ILE A 236 -0.81 -15.12 -13.21
CA ILE A 236 -1.08 -13.87 -12.53
C ILE A 236 -1.89 -14.23 -11.31
N VAL A 237 -1.23 -14.25 -10.16
CA VAL A 237 -1.86 -14.52 -8.87
C VAL A 237 -2.30 -13.18 -8.28
N LYS A 238 -3.59 -13.06 -8.00
CA LYS A 238 -4.16 -11.85 -7.41
C LYS A 238 -4.12 -11.94 -5.88
N VAL A 239 -3.44 -10.99 -5.26
CA VAL A 239 -3.24 -10.87 -3.81
C VAL A 239 -4.03 -9.67 -3.29
N ASP A 240 -5.31 -9.89 -3.05
CA ASP A 240 -6.27 -8.86 -2.65
C ASP A 240 -6.14 -8.50 -1.15
N LEU A 241 -7.05 -7.66 -0.63
CA LEU A 241 -7.15 -7.43 0.81
C LEU A 241 -7.70 -8.69 1.51
N PRO A 242 -7.27 -8.97 2.76
CA PRO A 242 -7.78 -10.10 3.51
C PRO A 242 -9.27 -9.92 3.89
N ASP A 243 -9.99 -11.02 3.86
CA ASP A 243 -11.33 -11.17 4.44
C ASP A 243 -11.27 -11.19 5.98
N ARG A 244 -12.43 -11.28 6.64
CA ARG A 244 -12.51 -11.26 8.11
C ARG A 244 -11.66 -12.35 8.76
N GLU A 245 -11.76 -13.58 8.28
CA GLU A 245 -11.00 -14.72 8.82
C GLU A 245 -9.50 -14.54 8.57
N GLY A 246 -9.11 -14.05 7.40
CA GLY A 246 -7.75 -13.68 7.08
C GLY A 246 -7.20 -12.57 8.00
N ARG A 247 -7.99 -11.54 8.29
CA ARG A 247 -7.59 -10.46 9.22
C ARG A 247 -7.38 -11.00 10.64
N GLU A 248 -8.26 -11.86 11.12
CA GLU A 248 -8.12 -12.51 12.43
C GLU A 248 -6.84 -13.36 12.50
N HIS A 249 -6.55 -14.13 11.46
CA HIS A 249 -5.32 -14.92 11.37
C HIS A 249 -4.07 -14.02 11.36
N ILE A 250 -4.07 -12.95 10.57
CA ILE A 250 -2.97 -11.97 10.54
C ILE A 250 -2.78 -11.33 11.92
N LEU A 251 -3.86 -10.94 12.61
CA LEU A 251 -3.81 -10.42 13.97
C LEU A 251 -3.16 -11.43 14.92
N LYS A 252 -3.59 -12.71 14.90
CA LYS A 252 -3.00 -13.78 15.71
C LYS A 252 -1.49 -13.92 15.50
N ILE A 253 -1.01 -13.86 14.26
CA ILE A 253 0.43 -13.91 13.94
C ILE A 253 1.15 -12.72 14.58
N HIS A 254 0.65 -11.50 14.39
CA HIS A 254 1.32 -10.30 14.88
C HIS A 254 1.17 -10.09 16.39
N THR A 255 0.18 -10.69 17.05
CA THR A 255 0.01 -10.64 18.50
C THR A 255 0.64 -11.80 19.25
N HIS A 256 1.14 -12.85 18.57
CA HIS A 256 1.71 -14.04 19.21
C HIS A 256 2.77 -13.73 20.27
N ASN A 257 3.62 -12.73 20.03
CA ASN A 257 4.69 -12.32 20.93
C ASN A 257 4.35 -11.08 21.79
N LYS A 258 3.07 -10.73 21.92
CA LYS A 258 2.62 -9.54 22.65
C LYS A 258 1.77 -9.96 23.87
N PRO A 259 2.01 -9.40 25.07
CA PRO A 259 1.18 -9.68 26.23
C PRO A 259 -0.18 -8.99 26.08
N LEU A 260 -1.21 -9.75 25.74
CA LEU A 260 -2.59 -9.25 25.63
C LEU A 260 -3.31 -9.42 26.97
N ALA A 261 -4.15 -8.44 27.31
CA ALA A 261 -5.08 -8.56 28.42
C ALA A 261 -6.29 -9.44 28.05
N GLU A 262 -7.01 -9.96 29.04
CA GLU A 262 -8.17 -10.85 28.85
C GLU A 262 -9.36 -10.19 28.13
N ASP A 263 -9.42 -8.86 28.11
CA ASP A 263 -10.46 -8.07 27.46
C ASP A 263 -10.28 -7.90 25.94
N VAL A 264 -9.18 -8.43 25.38
CA VAL A 264 -8.85 -8.32 23.95
C VAL A 264 -9.44 -9.48 23.16
N ASP A 265 -10.47 -9.18 22.36
CA ASP A 265 -11.05 -10.11 21.39
C ASP A 265 -10.55 -9.81 19.96
N LEU A 266 -9.73 -10.73 19.41
CA LEU A 266 -9.18 -10.60 18.06
C LEU A 266 -10.25 -10.76 16.96
N GLU A 267 -11.33 -11.51 17.21
CA GLU A 267 -12.42 -11.66 16.26
C GLU A 267 -13.17 -10.32 16.11
N GLN A 268 -13.40 -9.64 17.23
CA GLN A 268 -13.99 -8.31 17.25
C GLN A 268 -13.09 -7.27 16.57
N LEU A 269 -11.78 -7.32 16.81
CA LEU A 269 -10.82 -6.45 16.12
C LEU A 269 -10.79 -6.69 14.61
N ALA A 270 -10.92 -7.95 14.16
CA ALA A 270 -11.00 -8.28 12.74
C ALA A 270 -12.25 -7.70 12.06
N LYS A 271 -13.37 -7.56 12.79
CA LYS A 271 -14.58 -6.87 12.32
C LYS A 271 -14.34 -5.36 12.19
N GLU A 272 -13.78 -4.74 13.24
CA GLU A 272 -13.53 -3.30 13.27
C GLU A 272 -12.44 -2.80 12.29
N THR A 273 -11.61 -3.71 11.77
CA THR A 273 -10.51 -3.41 10.84
C THR A 273 -10.84 -3.75 9.38
N PHE A 274 -12.10 -3.57 8.98
CA PHE A 274 -12.53 -3.82 7.60
C PHE A 274 -11.62 -3.11 6.57
N ARG A 275 -11.27 -3.84 5.51
CA ARG A 275 -10.34 -3.41 4.43
C ARG A 275 -8.92 -3.07 4.85
N PHE A 276 -8.50 -3.41 6.06
CA PHE A 276 -7.09 -3.30 6.41
C PHE A 276 -6.26 -4.32 5.62
N SER A 277 -5.12 -3.87 5.11
CA SER A 277 -4.09 -4.76 4.57
C SER A 277 -3.29 -5.42 5.71
N GLY A 278 -2.54 -6.48 5.40
CA GLY A 278 -1.69 -7.14 6.39
C GLY A 278 -0.70 -6.19 7.06
N ALA A 279 -0.08 -5.29 6.29
CA ALA A 279 0.83 -4.26 6.81
C ALA A 279 0.13 -3.25 7.75
N GLN A 280 -1.14 -2.93 7.49
CA GLN A 280 -1.93 -2.06 8.37
C GLN A 280 -2.28 -2.78 9.68
N LEU A 281 -2.59 -4.08 9.63
CA LEU A 281 -2.83 -4.89 10.83
C LEU A 281 -1.55 -5.06 11.67
N GLU A 282 -0.41 -5.31 11.02
CA GLU A 282 0.90 -5.30 11.68
C GLU A 282 1.14 -3.98 12.40
N SER A 283 0.96 -2.86 11.69
CA SER A 283 1.12 -1.50 12.23
C SER A 283 0.18 -1.26 13.41
N LEU A 284 -1.07 -1.68 13.31
CA LEU A 284 -2.07 -1.57 14.38
C LEU A 284 -1.62 -2.30 15.65
N THR A 285 -1.16 -3.54 15.54
CA THR A 285 -0.70 -4.29 16.73
C THR A 285 0.57 -3.67 17.33
N ASN A 286 1.42 -3.08 16.49
CA ASN A 286 2.64 -2.42 16.93
C ASN A 286 2.32 -1.09 17.64
N GLU A 287 1.41 -0.29 17.08
CA GLU A 287 0.94 0.96 17.68
C GLU A 287 0.25 0.72 19.03
N ALA A 288 -0.59 -0.31 19.14
CA ALA A 288 -1.21 -0.69 20.42
C ALA A 288 -0.15 -1.03 21.48
N ALA A 289 0.93 -1.72 21.09
CA ALA A 289 2.04 -2.03 22.00
C ALA A 289 2.84 -0.77 22.40
N ILE A 290 3.08 0.15 21.46
CA ILE A 290 3.75 1.44 21.74
C ILE A 290 2.91 2.27 22.70
N MET A 291 1.59 2.28 22.57
CA MET A 291 0.68 2.98 23.49
C MET A 291 0.76 2.38 24.89
N ALA A 292 0.64 1.05 25.01
CA ALA A 292 0.80 0.35 26.29
C ALA A 292 2.15 0.66 26.96
N MET A 293 3.24 0.66 26.18
CA MET A 293 4.58 1.01 26.67
C MET A 293 4.68 2.45 27.17
N ARG A 294 4.01 3.40 26.49
CA ARG A 294 4.01 4.82 26.92
C ARG A 294 3.24 5.05 28.21
N GLU A 295 2.28 4.18 28.52
CA GLU A 295 1.48 4.20 29.74
C GLU A 295 2.10 3.34 30.86
N ASP A 296 3.29 2.78 30.66
CA ASP A 296 3.94 1.83 31.56
C ASP A 296 3.03 0.63 31.93
N ALA A 297 2.15 0.22 31.01
CA ALA A 297 1.23 -0.90 31.20
C ALA A 297 1.93 -2.25 30.97
N GLU A 298 1.66 -3.25 31.82
CA GLU A 298 2.23 -4.60 31.69
C GLU A 298 1.62 -5.40 30.51
N THR A 299 0.37 -5.10 30.16
CA THR A 299 -0.42 -5.79 29.13
C THR A 299 -1.10 -4.81 28.18
N ILE A 300 -1.30 -5.22 26.93
CA ILE A 300 -2.04 -4.46 25.92
C ILE A 300 -3.54 -4.73 26.10
N ASN A 301 -4.30 -3.71 26.50
CA ASN A 301 -5.75 -3.77 26.69
C ASN A 301 -6.54 -3.40 25.41
N ARG A 302 -7.87 -3.54 25.46
CA ARG A 302 -8.76 -3.18 24.35
C ARG A 302 -8.69 -1.70 23.97
N ASN A 303 -8.49 -0.79 24.93
CA ASN A 303 -8.42 0.65 24.67
C ASN A 303 -7.21 1.02 23.81
N HIS A 304 -6.04 0.39 24.04
CA HIS A 304 -4.86 0.59 23.20
C HIS A 304 -5.12 0.18 21.75
N PHE A 305 -5.83 -0.94 21.53
CA PHE A 305 -6.21 -1.36 20.18
C PHE A 305 -7.21 -0.40 19.54
N LYS A 306 -8.22 0.06 20.29
CA LYS A 306 -9.20 1.05 19.80
C LYS A 306 -8.50 2.32 19.32
N GLU A 307 -7.55 2.83 20.10
CA GLU A 307 -6.79 4.02 19.75
C GLU A 307 -5.79 3.77 18.60
N ALA A 308 -5.21 2.57 18.52
CA ALA A 308 -4.34 2.17 17.42
C ALA A 308 -5.10 2.06 16.09
N ILE A 309 -6.33 1.53 16.08
CA ILE A 309 -7.21 1.51 14.89
C ILE A 309 -7.38 2.93 14.36
N ASP A 310 -7.78 3.85 15.23
CA ASP A 310 -8.02 5.25 14.87
C ASP A 310 -6.76 5.93 14.33
N LYS A 311 -5.60 5.65 14.95
CA LYS A 311 -4.31 6.17 14.49
C LYS A 311 -3.91 5.62 13.12
N VAL A 312 -4.08 4.32 12.88
CA VAL A 312 -3.73 3.70 11.58
C VAL A 312 -4.67 4.15 10.46
N MET A 313 -5.95 4.37 10.76
CA MET A 313 -6.93 4.85 9.78
C MET A 313 -6.79 6.35 9.47
N MET A 314 -6.67 7.18 10.50
CA MET A 314 -6.84 8.64 10.38
C MET A 314 -5.55 9.42 10.63
N GLY A 315 -4.50 8.77 11.14
CA GLY A 315 -3.24 9.40 11.51
C GLY A 315 -3.19 9.91 12.95
N GLU A 316 -2.14 10.67 13.24
CA GLU A 316 -1.87 11.22 14.58
C GLU A 316 -2.91 12.27 15.00
N LYS A 317 -3.13 12.37 16.32
CA LYS A 317 -3.95 13.43 16.93
C LYS A 317 -3.33 14.80 16.60
N LEU A 318 -4.16 15.75 16.20
CA LEU A 318 -3.70 17.11 15.92
C LEU A 318 -3.53 17.90 17.23
N ASN A 319 -2.41 18.62 17.34
CA ASN A 319 -2.17 19.53 18.47
C ASN A 319 -3.11 20.75 18.46
N ARG A 320 -3.62 21.13 17.29
CA ARG A 320 -4.52 22.27 17.13
C ARG A 320 -5.93 21.84 17.50
N ARG A 321 -6.40 22.26 18.68
CA ARG A 321 -7.79 22.09 19.09
C ARG A 321 -8.68 23.14 18.42
N PRO A 322 -9.80 22.74 17.81
CA PRO A 322 -10.81 23.69 17.32
C PRO A 322 -11.33 24.58 18.46
N ASN A 323 -11.83 25.76 18.12
CA ASN A 323 -12.54 26.59 19.11
C ASN A 323 -13.85 25.88 19.56
N LYS A 324 -14.41 26.24 20.71
CA LYS A 324 -15.63 25.62 21.26
C LYS A 324 -16.80 25.59 20.27
N GLU A 325 -17.00 26.66 19.50
CA GLU A 325 -18.05 26.73 18.47
C GLU A 325 -17.78 25.80 17.29
N GLU A 326 -16.51 25.65 16.89
CA GLU A 326 -16.12 24.72 15.83
C GLU A 326 -16.27 23.28 16.30
N LEU A 327 -15.86 22.99 17.54
CA LEU A 327 -16.00 21.67 18.16
C LEU A 327 -17.47 21.27 18.30
N LYS A 328 -18.33 22.22 18.72
CA LYS A 328 -19.78 22.04 18.76
C LYS A 328 -20.33 21.72 17.37
N ARG A 329 -19.93 22.44 16.33
CA ARG A 329 -20.34 22.16 14.95
C ARG A 329 -19.92 20.76 14.50
N VAL A 330 -18.68 20.35 14.78
CA VAL A 330 -18.18 19.01 14.48
C VAL A 330 -19.02 17.95 15.21
N ALA A 331 -19.35 18.16 16.49
CA ALA A 331 -20.19 17.23 17.22
C ALA A 331 -21.57 17.05 16.57
N TYR A 332 -22.25 18.12 16.17
CA TYR A 332 -23.51 18.02 15.42
C TYR A 332 -23.34 17.27 14.09
N HIS A 333 -22.25 17.53 13.38
CA HIS A 333 -21.94 16.88 12.12
C HIS A 333 -21.78 15.36 12.29
N GLU A 334 -20.95 14.92 13.23
CA GLU A 334 -20.70 13.49 13.48
C GLU A 334 -21.95 12.77 14.02
N VAL A 335 -22.73 13.42 14.90
CA VAL A 335 -23.99 12.85 15.38
C VAL A 335 -24.99 12.65 14.24
N GLY A 336 -25.01 13.54 13.24
CA GLY A 336 -25.81 13.35 12.03
C GLY A 336 -25.46 12.08 11.27
N HIS A 337 -24.16 11.85 11.02
CA HIS A 337 -23.70 10.61 10.40
C HIS A 337 -24.06 9.37 11.23
N ALA A 338 -23.85 9.42 12.54
CA ALA A 338 -24.10 8.28 13.42
C ALA A 338 -25.59 7.94 13.54
N LEU A 339 -26.44 8.95 13.72
CA LEU A 339 -27.89 8.79 13.81
C LEU A 339 -28.43 8.12 12.54
N LEU A 340 -28.11 8.68 11.37
CA LEU A 340 -28.59 8.13 10.12
C LEU A 340 -27.97 6.75 9.88
N GLY A 341 -26.69 6.55 10.18
CA GLY A 341 -26.00 5.27 10.08
C GLY A 341 -26.74 4.16 10.82
N GLU A 342 -27.12 4.39 12.08
CA GLU A 342 -27.87 3.42 12.88
C GLU A 342 -29.33 3.22 12.44
N ILE A 343 -29.97 4.25 11.89
CA ILE A 343 -31.33 4.13 11.37
C ILE A 343 -31.36 3.27 10.10
N VAL A 344 -30.46 3.54 9.16
CA VAL A 344 -30.45 2.86 7.86
C VAL A 344 -29.77 1.50 7.88
N ASN A 345 -28.76 1.34 8.75
CA ASN A 345 -27.99 0.11 8.91
C ASN A 345 -27.80 -0.12 10.43
N PRO A 346 -28.74 -0.81 11.09
CA PRO A 346 -28.64 -1.09 12.51
C PRO A 346 -27.30 -1.77 12.87
N LYS A 347 -26.75 -1.40 14.02
CA LYS A 347 -25.44 -1.86 14.54
C LYS A 347 -24.23 -1.45 13.70
N SER A 348 -24.41 -0.54 12.75
CA SER A 348 -23.31 -0.10 11.90
C SER A 348 -22.35 0.85 12.59
N VAL A 349 -22.71 1.57 13.66
CA VAL A 349 -21.79 2.52 14.31
C VAL A 349 -20.96 1.81 15.38
N SER A 350 -19.65 1.97 15.33
CA SER A 350 -18.72 1.39 16.32
C SER A 350 -18.22 2.43 17.32
N ASN A 351 -17.89 3.63 16.86
CA ASN A 351 -17.39 4.72 17.69
C ASN A 351 -17.66 6.06 17.01
N ILE A 352 -17.99 7.08 17.81
CA ILE A 352 -18.14 8.46 17.38
C ILE A 352 -17.11 9.28 18.15
N THR A 353 -16.35 10.15 17.47
CA THR A 353 -15.39 11.03 18.14
C THR A 353 -15.27 12.37 17.45
N ILE A 354 -15.06 13.40 18.27
CA ILE A 354 -14.81 14.78 17.84
C ILE A 354 -13.34 15.18 18.01
N THR A 355 -12.46 14.20 18.27
CA THR A 355 -11.02 14.44 18.38
C THR A 355 -10.39 14.51 16.98
N SER A 356 -9.82 15.66 16.65
CA SER A 356 -9.18 15.88 15.35
C SER A 356 -7.97 14.96 15.13
N ARG A 357 -7.95 14.24 14.01
CA ARG A 357 -6.86 13.35 13.58
C ARG A 357 -6.54 13.54 12.10
N GLY A 358 -5.25 13.65 11.77
CA GLY A 358 -4.78 13.83 10.40
C GLY A 358 -5.44 15.02 9.68
N ARG A 359 -6.39 14.75 8.77
CA ARG A 359 -7.19 15.79 8.07
C ARG A 359 -8.64 15.89 8.55
N ALA A 360 -9.08 14.99 9.42
CA ALA A 360 -10.43 14.95 9.96
C ALA A 360 -10.53 15.76 11.26
N LEU A 361 -11.62 16.51 11.43
CA LEU A 361 -11.93 17.25 12.66
C LEU A 361 -12.77 16.43 13.65
N GLY A 362 -13.49 15.45 13.14
CA GLY A 362 -14.23 14.40 13.84
C GLY A 362 -14.49 13.26 12.85
N TYR A 363 -14.97 12.12 13.32
CA TYR A 363 -15.43 11.04 12.46
C TYR A 363 -16.33 10.04 13.20
N VAL A 364 -17.18 9.36 12.42
CA VAL A 364 -17.90 8.15 12.81
C VAL A 364 -17.24 6.93 12.19
N ARG A 365 -16.85 5.97 13.03
CA ARG A 365 -16.35 4.68 12.56
C ARG A 365 -17.51 3.71 12.40
N HIS A 366 -17.70 3.17 11.20
CA HIS A 366 -18.71 2.17 10.94
C HIS A 366 -18.13 0.75 10.91
N ASN A 367 -18.86 -0.22 11.45
CA ASN A 367 -18.63 -1.65 11.32
C ASN A 367 -19.63 -2.22 10.31
N PRO A 368 -19.24 -2.53 9.06
CA PRO A 368 -20.13 -3.23 8.14
C PRO A 368 -20.40 -4.65 8.68
N GLU A 369 -21.67 -5.09 8.72
CA GLU A 369 -22.00 -6.44 9.19
C GLU A 369 -21.40 -7.53 8.28
N ASP A 370 -21.32 -7.29 6.97
CA ASP A 370 -20.79 -8.23 5.98
C ASP A 370 -19.97 -7.55 4.87
N ASP A 371 -18.97 -8.28 4.36
CA ASP A 371 -18.14 -7.91 3.21
C ASP A 371 -18.94 -8.17 1.90
N TYR A 372 -19.98 -7.36 1.65
CA TYR A 372 -20.85 -7.54 0.48
C TYR A 372 -20.10 -7.38 -0.86
N TYR A 373 -20.12 -8.42 -1.70
CA TYR A 373 -19.63 -8.35 -3.09
C TYR A 373 -20.57 -7.57 -4.02
N LEU A 374 -21.88 -7.58 -3.73
CA LEU A 374 -22.91 -6.93 -4.52
C LEU A 374 -23.70 -5.95 -3.66
N GLN A 375 -23.87 -4.73 -4.15
CA GLN A 375 -24.57 -3.65 -3.45
C GLN A 375 -25.90 -3.37 -4.13
N THR A 376 -26.99 -3.32 -3.35
CA THR A 376 -28.33 -2.99 -3.85
C THR A 376 -28.53 -1.48 -3.98
N ILE A 377 -29.53 -1.06 -4.76
CA ILE A 377 -29.89 0.36 -4.87
C ILE A 377 -30.26 0.97 -3.51
N ASP A 378 -30.96 0.22 -2.66
CA ASP A 378 -31.38 0.69 -1.34
C ASP A 378 -30.18 0.89 -0.43
N TYR A 379 -29.21 -0.03 -0.47
CA TYR A 379 -27.96 0.12 0.25
C TYR A 379 -27.17 1.37 -0.19
N LEU A 380 -27.06 1.62 -1.50
CA LEU A 380 -26.36 2.81 -2.01
C LEU A 380 -27.10 4.11 -1.68
N LYS A 381 -28.44 4.12 -1.72
CA LYS A 381 -29.26 5.26 -1.27
C LYS A 381 -29.07 5.53 0.21
N ASN A 382 -29.07 4.49 1.04
CA ASN A 382 -28.78 4.58 2.47
C ASN A 382 -27.39 5.17 2.73
N GLN A 383 -26.37 4.79 1.95
CA GLN A 383 -25.04 5.41 2.03
C GLN A 383 -25.07 6.91 1.68
N ILE A 384 -25.79 7.30 0.63
CA ILE A 384 -25.96 8.72 0.28
C ILE A 384 -26.63 9.48 1.43
N ALA A 385 -27.69 8.91 2.03
CA ALA A 385 -28.38 9.50 3.17
C ALA A 385 -27.44 9.75 4.36
N VAL A 386 -26.59 8.77 4.70
CA VAL A 386 -25.56 8.94 5.74
C VAL A 386 -24.58 10.04 5.38
N LEU A 387 -24.07 10.09 4.14
CA LEU A 387 -23.08 11.09 3.70
C LEU A 387 -23.60 12.52 3.75
N VAL A 388 -24.88 12.76 3.44
CA VAL A 388 -25.45 14.12 3.50
C VAL A 388 -25.88 14.53 4.92
N ALA A 389 -26.01 13.58 5.84
CA ALA A 389 -26.59 13.79 7.17
C ALA A 389 -25.86 14.83 8.01
N GLY A 390 -24.52 14.77 8.09
CA GLY A 390 -23.75 15.74 8.89
C GLY A 390 -24.03 17.18 8.48
N SER A 391 -24.01 17.45 7.17
CA SER A 391 -24.28 18.79 6.63
C SER A 391 -25.73 19.27 6.86
N LEU A 392 -26.69 18.35 6.85
CA LEU A 392 -28.11 18.67 7.05
C LEU A 392 -28.41 18.91 8.52
N VAL A 393 -27.74 18.22 9.45
CA VAL A 393 -27.85 18.54 10.89
C VAL A 393 -27.31 19.93 11.17
N GLU A 394 -26.16 20.29 10.57
CA GLU A 394 -25.63 21.67 10.67
C GLU A 394 -26.64 22.70 10.16
N GLU A 395 -27.27 22.45 9.00
CA GLU A 395 -28.23 23.36 8.40
C GLU A 395 -29.51 23.51 9.25
N GLU A 396 -30.11 22.41 9.68
CA GLU A 396 -31.40 22.42 10.38
C GLU A 396 -31.27 22.92 11.83
N ILE A 397 -30.15 22.62 12.51
CA ILE A 397 -29.96 22.97 13.93
C ILE A 397 -29.13 24.25 14.11
N LEU A 398 -28.06 24.43 13.33
CA LEU A 398 -27.16 25.60 13.45
C LEU A 398 -27.51 26.72 12.46
N GLY A 399 -28.39 26.46 11.49
CA GLY A 399 -28.90 27.45 10.54
C GLY A 399 -28.03 27.66 9.31
N ASN A 400 -26.86 27.04 9.21
CA ASN A 400 -25.96 27.13 8.06
C ASN A 400 -25.03 25.93 7.91
N ARG A 401 -24.70 25.60 6.66
CA ARG A 401 -23.69 24.60 6.31
C ARG A 401 -22.26 25.15 6.48
N SER A 402 -21.30 24.25 6.67
CA SER A 402 -19.86 24.57 6.68
C SER A 402 -19.11 23.93 5.52
N THR A 403 -17.81 24.25 5.40
CA THR A 403 -16.91 23.63 4.43
C THR A 403 -16.46 22.22 4.82
N GLY A 404 -16.80 21.74 6.02
CA GLY A 404 -16.42 20.42 6.53
C GLY A 404 -16.97 19.25 5.72
N ALA A 405 -18.18 19.42 5.17
CA ALA A 405 -18.90 18.38 4.41
C ALA A 405 -18.39 18.14 2.97
N SER A 406 -17.32 18.83 2.53
CA SER A 406 -16.89 18.81 1.12
C SER A 406 -16.54 17.40 0.64
N ASN A 407 -15.82 16.63 1.46
CA ASN A 407 -15.45 15.24 1.14
C ASN A 407 -16.67 14.31 1.08
N ASP A 408 -17.68 14.56 1.91
CA ASP A 408 -18.89 13.72 1.97
C ASP A 408 -19.78 13.96 0.76
N PHE A 409 -19.86 15.20 0.29
CA PHE A 409 -20.53 15.51 -0.97
C PHE A 409 -19.83 14.91 -2.19
N GLU A 410 -18.49 14.95 -2.24
CA GLU A 410 -17.74 14.28 -3.31
C GLU A 410 -18.05 12.77 -3.34
N LYS A 411 -18.00 12.09 -2.19
CA LYS A 411 -18.36 10.68 -2.07
C LYS A 411 -19.84 10.42 -2.43
N ALA A 412 -20.76 11.27 -2.00
CA ALA A 412 -22.19 11.11 -2.31
C ALA A 412 -22.44 11.19 -3.82
N ILE A 413 -21.72 12.08 -4.51
CA ILE A 413 -21.75 12.18 -5.98
C ILE A 413 -21.17 10.91 -6.62
N GLU A 414 -20.08 10.35 -6.10
CA GLU A 414 -19.50 9.10 -6.61
C GLU A 414 -20.45 7.91 -6.45
N VAL A 415 -21.05 7.75 -5.28
CA VAL A 415 -22.06 6.70 -5.00
C VAL A 415 -23.28 6.87 -5.91
N THR A 416 -23.72 8.11 -6.13
CA THR A 416 -24.84 8.40 -7.04
C THR A 416 -24.49 8.05 -8.49
N LYS A 417 -23.26 8.34 -8.94
CA LYS A 417 -22.76 7.91 -10.25
C LYS A 417 -22.72 6.39 -10.38
N GLN A 418 -22.36 5.67 -9.31
CA GLN A 418 -22.42 4.20 -9.27
C GLN A 418 -23.86 3.71 -9.51
N ILE A 419 -24.86 4.28 -8.84
CA ILE A 419 -26.28 3.95 -9.08
C ILE A 419 -26.66 4.14 -10.56
N ILE A 420 -26.24 5.26 -11.16
CA ILE A 420 -26.57 5.59 -12.55
C ILE A 420 -25.91 4.63 -13.53
N PHE A 421 -24.59 4.43 -13.43
CA PHE A 421 -23.82 3.63 -14.40
C PHE A 421 -23.98 2.12 -14.21
N SER A 422 -24.42 1.66 -13.04
CA SER A 422 -24.85 0.28 -12.84
C SER A 422 -26.28 0.01 -13.34
N GLY A 423 -26.95 1.01 -13.92
CA GLY A 423 -28.27 0.86 -14.53
C GLY A 423 -29.44 0.81 -13.54
N MET A 424 -29.21 1.21 -12.29
CA MET A 424 -30.22 1.18 -11.21
C MET A 424 -31.05 2.47 -11.11
N SER A 425 -30.69 3.52 -11.87
CA SER A 425 -31.44 4.77 -11.90
C SER A 425 -32.64 4.72 -12.86
N LYS A 426 -33.49 5.76 -12.82
CA LYS A 426 -34.60 5.94 -13.78
C LYS A 426 -34.18 5.98 -15.25
N LEU A 427 -32.89 6.21 -15.52
CA LEU A 427 -32.33 6.21 -16.87
C LEU A 427 -32.12 4.80 -17.44
N GLY A 428 -32.20 3.76 -16.61
CA GLY A 428 -31.86 2.39 -17.00
C GLY A 428 -30.37 2.24 -17.33
N VAL A 429 -30.04 1.27 -18.19
CA VAL A 429 -28.66 0.98 -18.59
C VAL A 429 -28.16 2.04 -19.56
N VAL A 430 -27.20 2.87 -19.13
CA VAL A 430 -26.62 3.97 -19.90
C VAL A 430 -25.11 3.82 -20.06
N SER A 431 -24.58 4.15 -21.23
CA SER A 431 -23.13 4.21 -21.44
C SER A 431 -22.55 5.51 -20.87
N LYS A 432 -21.40 5.40 -20.22
CA LYS A 432 -20.66 6.54 -19.65
C LYS A 432 -20.27 7.57 -20.71
N ASP A 433 -19.98 7.12 -21.93
CA ASP A 433 -19.46 7.99 -23.00
C ASP A 433 -20.59 8.72 -23.75
N SER A 434 -21.82 8.21 -23.70
CA SER A 434 -22.95 8.75 -24.46
C SER A 434 -23.93 9.58 -23.63
N LEU A 435 -23.83 9.56 -22.30
CA LEU A 435 -24.80 10.23 -21.42
C LEU A 435 -24.57 11.76 -21.42
N PRO A 436 -25.58 12.58 -21.80
CA PRO A 436 -25.44 14.03 -21.77
C PRO A 436 -25.20 14.55 -20.35
N GLY A 437 -24.21 15.43 -20.17
CA GLY A 437 -23.83 15.95 -18.85
C GLY A 437 -24.96 16.66 -18.10
N LYS A 438 -25.87 17.33 -18.82
CA LYS A 438 -27.06 17.95 -18.22
C LYS A 438 -27.99 16.91 -17.58
N LEU A 439 -28.29 15.83 -18.29
CA LEU A 439 -29.17 14.77 -17.80
C LEU A 439 -28.55 14.01 -16.62
N LEU A 440 -27.22 13.81 -16.68
CA LEU A 440 -26.46 13.26 -15.56
C LEU A 440 -26.59 14.14 -14.31
N HIS A 441 -26.39 15.45 -14.44
CA HIS A 441 -26.51 16.38 -13.32
C HIS A 441 -27.93 16.42 -12.74
N GLU A 442 -28.96 16.50 -13.59
CA GLU A 442 -30.37 16.46 -13.15
C GLU A 442 -30.70 15.19 -12.38
N THR A 443 -30.22 14.03 -12.85
CA THR A 443 -30.47 12.74 -12.20
C THR A 443 -29.72 12.63 -10.87
N ILE A 444 -28.48 13.13 -10.79
CA ILE A 444 -27.73 13.19 -9.53
C ILE A 444 -28.47 14.04 -8.50
N SER A 445 -28.87 15.26 -8.90
CA SER A 445 -29.57 16.20 -8.02
C SER A 445 -30.89 15.64 -7.51
N GLU A 446 -31.66 14.93 -8.34
CA GLU A 446 -32.91 14.28 -7.94
C GLU A 446 -32.69 13.17 -6.91
N ILE A 447 -31.71 12.27 -7.13
CA ILE A 447 -31.43 11.17 -6.20
C ILE A 447 -30.98 11.73 -4.84
N ILE A 448 -30.06 12.70 -4.84
CA ILE A 448 -29.56 13.33 -3.62
C ILE A 448 -30.70 14.06 -2.90
N ALA A 449 -31.50 14.87 -3.61
CA ALA A 449 -32.63 15.59 -3.00
C ALA A 449 -33.63 14.66 -2.32
N GLY A 450 -33.92 13.50 -2.93
CA GLY A 450 -34.77 12.48 -2.33
C GLY A 450 -34.20 11.90 -1.03
N GLN A 451 -32.87 11.73 -0.95
CA GLN A 451 -32.23 11.31 0.29
C GLN A 451 -32.19 12.44 1.33
N GLU A 452 -31.96 13.69 0.92
CA GLU A 452 -31.99 14.82 1.85
C GLU A 452 -33.37 14.98 2.51
N GLU A 453 -34.47 14.75 1.80
CA GLU A 453 -35.83 14.83 2.37
C GLU A 453 -36.05 13.78 3.47
N LEU A 454 -35.61 12.55 3.24
CA LEU A 454 -35.65 11.48 4.24
C LEU A 454 -34.83 11.88 5.47
N VAL A 455 -33.61 12.36 5.26
CA VAL A 455 -32.72 12.75 6.34
C VAL A 455 -33.28 13.91 7.16
N ARG A 456 -33.84 14.96 6.52
CA ARG A 456 -34.50 16.06 7.22
C ARG A 456 -35.67 15.60 8.09
N ARG A 457 -36.42 14.57 7.66
CA ARG A 457 -37.49 13.98 8.46
C ARG A 457 -36.94 13.32 9.72
N GLU A 458 -35.90 12.50 9.58
CA GLU A 458 -35.27 11.82 10.72
C GLU A 458 -34.64 12.80 11.71
N ILE A 459 -34.01 13.88 11.23
CA ILE A 459 -33.44 14.94 12.08
C ILE A 459 -34.53 15.60 12.91
N LYS A 460 -35.67 15.94 12.30
CA LYS A 460 -36.79 16.59 13.02
C LYS A 460 -37.37 15.70 14.11
N VAL A 461 -37.50 14.40 13.86
CA VAL A 461 -38.01 13.43 14.84
C VAL A 461 -37.05 13.26 16.01
N ASN A 462 -35.73 13.31 15.75
CA ASN A 462 -34.70 13.01 16.74
C ASN A 462 -33.93 14.25 17.24
N SER A 463 -34.48 15.46 17.11
CA SER A 463 -33.78 16.71 17.43
C SER A 463 -33.29 16.78 18.88
N GLU A 464 -34.15 16.43 19.84
CA GLU A 464 -33.78 16.41 21.27
C GLU A 464 -32.67 15.40 21.57
N PHE A 465 -32.74 14.23 20.95
CA PHE A 465 -31.70 13.20 21.05
C PHE A 465 -30.36 13.68 20.48
N ILE A 466 -30.36 14.37 19.33
CA ILE A 466 -29.14 14.94 18.75
C ILE A 466 -28.48 15.91 19.74
N HIS A 467 -29.26 16.81 20.36
CA HIS A 467 -28.74 17.74 21.36
C HIS A 467 -28.12 17.01 22.56
N GLN A 468 -28.81 16.00 23.08
CA GLN A 468 -28.32 15.20 24.21
C GLN A 468 -26.99 14.51 23.91
N VAL A 469 -26.86 13.87 22.74
CA VAL A 469 -25.61 13.18 22.36
C VAL A 469 -24.48 14.18 22.13
N VAL A 470 -24.78 15.36 21.56
CA VAL A 470 -23.77 16.41 21.38
C VAL A 470 -23.22 16.90 22.72
N GLU A 471 -24.05 17.06 23.75
CA GLU A 471 -23.58 17.44 25.09
C GLU A 471 -22.61 16.39 25.66
N ILE A 472 -22.97 15.09 25.54
CA ILE A 472 -22.09 13.99 25.97
C ILE A 472 -20.76 14.02 25.20
N LEU A 473 -20.80 14.19 23.88
CA LEU A 473 -19.59 14.26 23.05
C LEU A 473 -18.69 15.44 23.40
N LEU A 474 -19.27 16.59 23.78
CA LEU A 474 -18.50 17.77 24.18
C LEU A 474 -17.82 17.58 25.55
N GLU A 475 -18.35 16.70 26.40
CA GLU A 475 -17.76 16.36 27.70
C GLU A 475 -16.74 15.21 27.59
N GLU A 476 -17.07 14.14 26.87
CA GLU A 476 -16.30 12.90 26.82
C GLU A 476 -15.40 12.76 25.58
N GLU A 477 -15.51 13.66 24.60
CA GLU A 477 -14.82 13.67 23.28
C GLU A 477 -15.09 12.44 22.38
N SER A 478 -15.63 11.35 22.92
CA SER A 478 -16.00 10.15 22.20
C SER A 478 -17.11 9.38 22.89
N ILE A 479 -17.92 8.66 22.11
CA ILE A 479 -18.96 7.75 22.61
C ILE A 479 -18.90 6.44 21.82
N THR A 480 -19.10 5.32 22.49
CA THR A 480 -19.12 4.01 21.84
C THR A 480 -20.43 3.80 21.07
N GLY A 481 -20.41 2.94 20.04
CA GLY A 481 -21.61 2.58 19.30
C GLY A 481 -22.68 1.92 20.17
N ASP A 482 -22.28 1.12 21.17
CA ASP A 482 -23.22 0.46 22.09
C ASP A 482 -23.92 1.49 23.00
N ASP A 483 -23.17 2.44 23.55
CA ASP A 483 -23.74 3.52 24.38
C ASP A 483 -24.67 4.40 23.56
N PHE A 484 -24.25 4.79 22.34
CA PHE A 484 -25.06 5.56 21.40
C PHE A 484 -26.37 4.84 21.06
N ARG A 485 -26.32 3.53 20.77
CA ARG A 485 -27.52 2.72 20.52
C ARG A 485 -28.41 2.59 21.76
N GLY A 486 -27.83 2.48 22.95
CA GLY A 486 -28.55 2.46 24.21
C GLY A 486 -29.35 3.74 24.43
N LEU A 487 -28.74 4.90 24.13
CA LEU A 487 -29.42 6.20 24.18
C LEU A 487 -30.52 6.31 23.12
N LEU A 488 -30.25 5.88 21.88
CA LEU A 488 -31.21 5.94 20.77
C LEU A 488 -32.46 5.09 21.05
N SER A 489 -32.27 3.92 21.66
CA SER A 489 -33.38 3.02 22.01
C SER A 489 -34.29 3.63 23.07
N LYS A 490 -33.71 4.25 24.12
CA LYS A 490 -34.46 4.98 25.14
C LYS A 490 -35.27 6.14 24.56
N ASN A 491 -34.69 6.87 23.59
CA ASN A 491 -35.39 7.95 22.90
C ASN A 491 -36.61 7.44 22.10
N LYS A 492 -36.47 6.29 21.43
CA LYS A 492 -37.59 5.68 20.70
C LYS A 492 -38.73 5.25 21.64
N GLU A 493 -38.41 4.79 22.85
CA GLU A 493 -39.40 4.45 23.87
C GLU A 493 -40.12 5.67 24.46
N SER A 494 -39.48 6.86 24.48
CA SER A 494 -40.12 8.09 24.96
C SER A 494 -40.96 8.82 23.91
N VAL A 495 -40.72 8.56 22.62
CA VAL A 495 -41.41 9.20 21.49
C VAL A 495 -42.57 8.34 20.96
N ALA A 496 -42.57 7.03 21.23
CA ALA A 496 -43.67 6.11 20.95
C ALA A 496 -44.77 6.17 22.02
#